data_AF-A0A7K2JXA2-F1
#
_entry.id   AF-A0A7K2JXA2-F1
#
_cell.length_a   1.000
_cell.length_b   1.000
_cell.length_c   1.000
_cell.angle_alpha   90.00
_cell.angle_beta   90.00
_cell.angle_gamma   90.00
#
_symmetry.space_group_name_H-M   'P 1'
#
loop_
_entity.id
_entity.type
_entity.pdbx_description
1 polymer ?
#
loop_
_entity_poly.entity_id
_entity_poly.type
_entity_poly.pdbx_seq_one_letter_code
_entity_poly.pdbx_strand_id
1 'polypeptide(L)'
;MSTQTTDSFEWTELDRRAVDTARVLAADAVQKVGNGHPGTAMALAPAAYTIFQKVMRHDPADPEWTGRDRFVLSPGHTSLTLYTQLYLAGYELELDDLKAFRTQGSKTPGHPEYGHTAGVETTTGPLGQGVANAVGMAMAARYERG
;
A
#
# COMPACT_ATOMS: atom_id res chain seq x y z
N MET A 1 -39.47 -0.89 -0.71
CA MET A 1 -38.53 -1.01 -1.85
C MET A 1 -37.30 -1.75 -1.33
N SER A 2 -37.10 -2.98 -1.78
CA SER A 2 -35.92 -3.77 -1.42
C SER A 2 -34.74 -3.24 -2.24
N THR A 3 -33.79 -2.60 -1.58
CA THR A 3 -32.48 -2.30 -2.17
C THR A 3 -31.72 -3.61 -2.27
N GLN A 4 -31.70 -4.21 -3.46
CA GLN A 4 -30.72 -5.24 -3.78
C GLN A 4 -29.34 -4.57 -3.79
N THR A 5 -28.56 -4.78 -2.73
CA THR A 5 -27.12 -4.59 -2.75
C THR A 5 -26.53 -5.69 -3.64
N THR A 6 -26.19 -5.35 -4.88
CA THR A 6 -25.31 -6.18 -5.71
C THR A 6 -23.89 -6.02 -5.18
N ASP A 7 -23.62 -6.69 -4.06
CA ASP A 7 -22.33 -6.75 -3.37
C ASP A 7 -21.49 -7.91 -3.94
N SER A 8 -21.52 -8.10 -5.26
CA SER A 8 -20.68 -9.11 -5.90
C SER A 8 -19.29 -8.51 -6.12
N PHE A 9 -18.30 -9.09 -5.45
CA PHE A 9 -16.90 -8.85 -5.76
C PHE A 9 -16.64 -9.22 -7.24
N GLU A 10 -16.57 -8.22 -8.11
CA GLU A 10 -16.30 -8.41 -9.54
C GLU A 10 -14.83 -8.17 -9.87
N TRP A 11 -14.26 -9.07 -10.68
CA TRP A 11 -12.92 -8.94 -11.24
C TRP A 11 -13.02 -8.69 -12.73
N THR A 12 -12.65 -7.48 -13.14
CA THR A 12 -12.73 -6.98 -14.51
C THR A 12 -11.39 -7.00 -15.21
N GLU A 13 -11.41 -6.76 -16.52
CA GLU A 13 -10.20 -6.54 -17.31
C GLU A 13 -9.43 -5.29 -16.85
N LEU A 14 -10.12 -4.26 -16.35
CA LEU A 14 -9.46 -3.08 -15.79
C LEU A 14 -8.65 -3.45 -14.54
N ASP A 15 -9.21 -4.28 -13.66
CA ASP A 15 -8.53 -4.78 -12.45
C ASP A 15 -7.26 -5.55 -12.83
N ARG A 16 -7.35 -6.43 -13.84
CA ARG A 16 -6.20 -7.18 -14.36
C ARG A 16 -5.09 -6.24 -14.84
N ARG A 17 -5.43 -5.21 -15.63
CA ARG A 17 -4.46 -4.23 -16.13
C ARG A 17 -3.84 -3.41 -15.01
N ALA A 18 -4.60 -3.05 -13.98
CA ALA A 18 -4.08 -2.31 -12.83
C ALA A 18 -3.06 -3.16 -12.04
N VAL A 19 -3.34 -4.45 -11.85
CA VAL A 19 -2.38 -5.41 -11.27
C VAL A 19 -1.11 -5.54 -12.12
N ASP A 20 -1.26 -5.71 -13.43
CA ASP A 20 -0.13 -5.80 -14.35
C ASP A 20 0.70 -4.50 -14.36
N THR A 21 0.04 -3.35 -14.23
CA THR A 21 0.71 -2.04 -14.08
C THR A 21 1.51 -1.98 -12.78
N ALA A 22 0.95 -2.40 -11.65
CA ALA A 22 1.68 -2.44 -10.38
C ALA A 22 2.92 -3.36 -10.45
N ARG A 23 2.82 -4.50 -11.15
CA ARG A 23 3.95 -5.41 -11.39
C ARG A 23 5.07 -4.72 -12.16
N VAL A 24 4.75 -4.09 -13.28
CA VAL A 24 5.74 -3.42 -14.14
C VAL A 24 6.35 -2.21 -13.44
N LEU A 25 5.55 -1.39 -12.74
CA LEU A 25 6.06 -0.27 -11.95
C LEU A 25 7.06 -0.73 -10.87
N ALA A 26 6.78 -1.85 -10.20
CA ALA A 26 7.71 -2.41 -9.22
C ALA A 26 9.03 -2.88 -9.87
N ALA A 27 8.95 -3.55 -11.03
CA ALA A 27 10.13 -3.99 -11.76
C ALA A 27 10.96 -2.79 -12.26
N ASP A 28 10.32 -1.81 -12.89
CA ASP A 28 10.97 -0.63 -13.48
C ASP A 28 11.60 0.27 -12.43
N ALA A 29 10.95 0.49 -11.29
CA ALA A 29 11.50 1.29 -10.19
C ALA A 29 12.79 0.69 -9.64
N VAL A 30 12.80 -0.64 -9.42
CA VAL A 30 14.01 -1.37 -8.99
C VAL A 30 15.09 -1.29 -10.06
N GLN A 31 14.73 -1.55 -11.32
CA GLN A 31 15.69 -1.56 -12.43
C GLN A 31 16.34 -0.19 -12.62
N LYS A 32 15.57 0.90 -12.48
CA LYS A 32 16.06 2.27 -12.65
C LYS A 32 17.13 2.66 -11.63
N VAL A 33 16.94 2.33 -10.36
CA VAL A 33 17.95 2.60 -9.30
C VAL A 33 19.00 1.49 -9.18
N GLY A 34 18.80 0.37 -9.89
CA GLY A 34 19.74 -0.76 -9.95
C GLY A 34 19.75 -1.65 -8.70
N ASN A 35 18.83 -1.46 -7.75
CA ASN A 35 18.75 -2.25 -6.52
C ASN A 35 17.33 -2.21 -5.90
N GLY A 36 16.91 -3.29 -5.23
CA GLY A 36 15.56 -3.38 -4.65
C GLY A 36 15.01 -4.80 -4.57
N HIS A 37 13.73 -4.93 -4.23
CA HIS A 37 13.04 -6.21 -4.05
C HIS A 37 11.78 -6.31 -4.95
N PRO A 38 11.93 -6.62 -6.25
CA PRO A 38 10.81 -6.60 -7.18
C PRO A 38 9.94 -7.86 -7.09
N GLY A 39 10.54 -9.02 -6.76
CA GLY A 39 9.85 -10.32 -6.84
C GLY A 39 8.61 -10.40 -5.96
N THR A 40 8.73 -10.09 -4.67
CA THR A 40 7.61 -10.08 -3.73
C THR A 40 6.54 -9.06 -4.15
N ALA A 41 6.94 -7.88 -4.62
CA ALA A 41 6.01 -6.83 -5.04
C ALA A 41 5.17 -7.24 -6.24
N MET A 42 5.79 -7.89 -7.24
CA MET A 42 5.10 -8.41 -8.40
C MET A 42 4.16 -9.57 -8.06
N ALA A 43 4.59 -10.47 -7.16
CA ALA A 43 3.80 -11.63 -6.74
C ALA A 43 2.56 -11.21 -5.93
N LEU A 44 2.71 -10.24 -5.02
CA LEU A 44 1.63 -9.77 -4.16
C LEU A 44 0.75 -8.69 -4.79
N ALA A 45 1.08 -8.18 -5.99
CA ALA A 45 0.30 -7.15 -6.67
C ALA A 45 -1.23 -7.43 -6.72
N PRO A 46 -1.71 -8.65 -7.04
CA PRO A 46 -3.16 -8.93 -7.03
C PRO A 46 -3.79 -8.81 -5.63
N ALA A 47 -3.09 -9.27 -4.59
CA ALA A 47 -3.57 -9.20 -3.22
C ALA A 47 -3.58 -7.75 -2.70
N ALA A 48 -2.49 -7.02 -2.93
CA ALA A 48 -2.39 -5.61 -2.54
C ALA A 48 -3.43 -4.75 -3.26
N TYR A 49 -3.62 -4.96 -4.57
CA TYR A 49 -4.66 -4.31 -5.35
C TYR A 49 -6.06 -4.58 -4.79
N THR A 50 -6.37 -5.85 -4.51
CA THR A 50 -7.66 -6.23 -3.93
C THR A 50 -7.90 -5.54 -2.59
N ILE A 51 -6.89 -5.53 -1.71
CA ILE A 51 -6.99 -4.93 -0.38
C ILE A 51 -7.27 -3.43 -0.49
N PHE A 52 -6.46 -2.68 -1.24
CA PHE A 52 -6.60 -1.23 -1.33
C PHE A 52 -7.84 -0.82 -2.13
N GLN A 53 -8.05 -1.39 -3.32
CA GLN A 53 -9.03 -0.85 -4.26
C GLN A 53 -10.45 -1.40 -4.06
N LYS A 54 -10.60 -2.53 -3.33
CA LYS A 54 -11.89 -3.22 -3.20
C LYS A 54 -12.30 -3.56 -1.77
N VAL A 55 -11.38 -3.58 -0.80
CA VAL A 55 -11.68 -4.05 0.58
C VAL A 55 -11.57 -2.94 1.61
N MET A 56 -10.46 -2.20 1.62
CA MET A 56 -10.21 -1.19 2.64
C MET A 56 -11.16 -0.01 2.50
N ARG A 57 -11.63 0.49 3.63
CA ARG A 57 -12.25 1.81 3.73
C ARG A 57 -11.17 2.85 4.05
N HIS A 58 -10.78 3.65 3.08
CA HIS A 58 -9.79 4.71 3.27
C HIS A 58 -10.09 5.91 2.37
N ASP A 59 -9.53 7.07 2.69
CA ASP A 59 -9.62 8.27 1.88
C ASP A 59 -8.19 8.72 1.51
N PRO A 60 -7.78 8.58 0.23
CA PRO A 60 -6.48 9.05 -0.25
C PRO A 60 -6.29 10.58 -0.12
N ALA A 61 -7.38 11.36 -0.12
CA ALA A 61 -7.34 12.81 0.07
C ALA A 61 -7.26 13.22 1.55
N ASP A 62 -7.59 12.31 2.48
CA ASP A 62 -7.39 12.47 3.93
C ASP A 62 -6.71 11.22 4.54
N PRO A 63 -5.38 11.06 4.34
CA PRO A 63 -4.63 9.95 4.93
C PRO A 63 -4.67 9.91 6.46
N GLU A 64 -5.05 11.01 7.11
CA GLU A 64 -5.14 11.13 8.57
C GLU A 64 -6.52 10.79 9.13
N TRP A 65 -7.53 10.60 8.25
CA TRP A 65 -8.90 10.27 8.62
C TRP A 65 -8.94 9.20 9.70
N THR A 66 -9.46 9.53 10.88
CA THR A 66 -9.38 8.64 12.03
C THR A 66 -10.13 7.32 11.81
N GLY A 67 -11.21 7.33 11.00
CA GLY A 67 -12.10 6.19 10.75
C GLY A 67 -11.68 5.25 9.61
N ARG A 68 -10.54 5.49 8.96
CA ARG A 68 -10.01 4.61 7.90
C ARG A 68 -9.62 3.22 8.45
N ASP A 69 -9.52 2.22 7.58
CA ASP A 69 -8.82 0.97 7.89
C ASP A 69 -7.29 1.21 7.88
N ARG A 70 -6.55 0.44 8.66
CA ARG A 70 -5.09 0.56 8.78
C ARG A 70 -4.40 -0.60 8.06
N PHE A 71 -3.53 -0.31 7.10
CA PHE A 71 -2.71 -1.33 6.43
C PHE A 71 -1.26 -1.27 6.91
N VAL A 72 -0.72 -2.42 7.32
CA VAL A 72 0.69 -2.52 7.74
C VAL A 72 1.44 -3.54 6.89
N LEU A 73 2.37 -3.04 6.07
CA LEU A 73 3.29 -3.89 5.31
C LEU A 73 4.42 -4.40 6.22
N SER A 74 4.15 -5.46 6.99
CA SER A 74 5.14 -6.08 7.88
C SER A 74 6.45 -6.51 7.20
N PRO A 75 6.43 -7.18 6.01
CA PRO A 75 7.66 -7.44 5.26
C PRO A 75 8.13 -6.18 4.52
N GLY A 76 8.63 -5.17 5.25
CA GLY A 76 8.93 -3.84 4.71
C GLY A 76 9.92 -3.81 3.54
N HIS A 77 10.69 -4.86 3.30
CA HIS A 77 11.60 -4.96 2.15
C HIS A 77 10.86 -4.84 0.81
N THR A 78 9.58 -5.27 0.75
CA THR A 78 8.72 -5.19 -0.44
C THR A 78 7.95 -3.87 -0.50
N SER A 79 8.61 -2.75 -0.18
CA SER A 79 8.02 -1.41 -0.07
C SER A 79 7.25 -0.97 -1.32
N LEU A 80 7.67 -1.39 -2.52
CA LEU A 80 6.94 -1.15 -3.77
C LEU A 80 5.56 -1.83 -3.83
N THR A 81 5.30 -2.89 -3.05
CA THR A 81 3.94 -3.41 -2.84
C THR A 81 3.02 -2.33 -2.29
N LEU A 82 3.52 -1.49 -1.36
CA LEU A 82 2.73 -0.41 -0.76
C LEU A 82 2.72 0.82 -1.67
N TYR A 83 3.88 1.30 -2.13
CA TYR A 83 3.96 2.55 -2.89
C TYR A 83 3.16 2.52 -4.20
N THR A 84 3.14 1.36 -4.89
CA THR A 84 2.31 1.23 -6.10
C THR A 84 0.82 1.32 -5.80
N GLN A 85 0.35 0.82 -4.66
CA GLN A 85 -1.07 0.95 -4.29
C GLN A 85 -1.41 2.35 -3.80
N LEU A 86 -0.50 3.01 -3.08
CA LEU A 86 -0.68 4.41 -2.71
C LEU A 86 -0.79 5.31 -3.95
N TYR A 87 0.09 5.12 -4.95
CA TYR A 87 0.00 5.79 -6.25
C TYR A 87 -1.33 5.48 -6.97
N LEU A 88 -1.70 4.21 -7.10
CA LEU A 88 -2.93 3.82 -7.82
C LEU A 88 -4.21 4.27 -7.12
N ALA A 89 -4.21 4.35 -5.78
CA ALA A 89 -5.32 4.84 -4.99
C ALA A 89 -5.44 6.38 -5.04
N GLY A 90 -4.42 7.11 -5.49
CA GLY A 90 -4.43 8.57 -5.51
C GLY A 90 -4.03 9.22 -4.19
N TYR A 91 -3.19 8.55 -3.38
CA TYR A 91 -2.46 9.25 -2.30
C TYR A 91 -1.46 10.23 -2.92
N GLU A 92 -0.83 11.06 -2.07
CA GLU A 92 0.18 12.04 -2.46
C GLU A 92 1.54 11.41 -2.89
N LEU A 93 1.49 10.43 -3.79
CA LEU A 93 2.60 9.84 -4.52
C LEU A 93 2.31 9.92 -6.01
N GLU A 94 3.24 10.49 -6.75
CA GLU A 94 3.18 10.61 -8.21
C GLU A 94 4.11 9.60 -8.89
N LEU A 95 3.99 9.47 -10.22
CA LEU A 95 4.87 8.60 -10.99
C LEU A 95 6.36 8.96 -10.83
N ASP A 96 6.66 10.25 -10.65
CA ASP A 96 8.02 10.73 -10.44
C ASP A 96 8.60 10.31 -9.08
N ASP A 97 7.76 10.09 -8.07
CA ASP A 97 8.18 9.53 -6.78
C ASP A 97 8.57 8.05 -6.93
N LEU A 98 7.81 7.26 -7.69
CA LEU A 98 8.17 5.86 -7.98
C LEU A 98 9.47 5.77 -8.80
N LYS A 99 9.68 6.71 -9.72
CA LYS A 99 10.93 6.88 -10.47
C LYS A 99 12.11 7.31 -9.60
N ALA A 100 11.88 7.88 -8.42
CA ALA A 100 12.89 8.29 -7.45
C ALA A 100 13.09 7.26 -6.33
N PHE A 101 12.62 6.02 -6.53
CA PHE A 101 12.76 4.94 -5.56
C PHE A 101 14.19 4.79 -5.04
N ARG A 102 14.37 4.79 -3.72
CA ARG A 102 15.66 4.67 -3.00
C ARG A 102 16.72 5.72 -3.34
N THR A 103 16.33 6.88 -3.86
CA THR A 103 17.24 8.01 -4.00
C THR A 103 17.13 8.96 -2.81
N GLN A 104 18.16 9.77 -2.58
CA GLN A 104 18.17 10.75 -1.48
C GLN A 104 16.97 11.70 -1.56
N GLY A 105 16.25 11.85 -0.44
CA GLY A 105 15.13 12.79 -0.32
C GLY A 105 13.84 12.37 -1.03
N SER A 106 13.77 11.20 -1.67
CA SER A 106 12.53 10.76 -2.32
C SER A 106 11.49 10.31 -1.31
N LYS A 107 10.20 10.45 -1.65
CA LYS A 107 9.06 9.93 -0.86
C LYS A 107 8.93 8.40 -0.90
N THR A 108 9.86 7.69 -1.54
CA THR A 108 9.83 6.25 -1.75
C THR A 108 11.14 5.59 -1.27
N PRO A 109 11.44 5.67 0.04
CA PRO A 109 12.63 5.02 0.61
C PRO A 109 12.57 3.50 0.48
N GLY A 110 13.70 2.82 0.66
CA GLY A 110 13.82 1.37 0.44
C GLY A 110 12.92 0.52 1.34
N HIS A 111 12.60 1.01 2.52
CA HIS A 111 11.58 0.46 3.42
C HIS A 111 10.56 1.57 3.74
N PRO A 112 9.29 1.25 4.07
CA PRO A 112 8.30 2.26 4.42
C PRO A 112 8.71 3.03 5.67
N GLU A 113 8.59 4.35 5.64
CA GLU A 113 8.90 5.24 6.75
C GLU A 113 7.67 6.08 7.13
N TYR A 114 7.21 5.93 8.38
CA TYR A 114 6.09 6.71 8.92
C TYR A 114 6.45 8.20 8.97
N GLY A 115 5.49 9.05 8.59
CA GLY A 115 5.66 10.51 8.53
C GLY A 115 6.44 11.02 7.31
N HIS A 116 7.07 10.13 6.54
CA HIS A 116 7.81 10.50 5.32
C HIS A 116 6.97 10.33 4.05
N THR A 117 6.16 9.27 4.00
CA THR A 117 5.27 8.97 2.87
C THR A 117 3.82 8.93 3.35
N ALA A 118 2.94 9.71 2.74
CA ALA A 118 1.51 9.70 3.05
C ALA A 118 0.92 8.30 2.83
N GLY A 119 0.12 7.81 3.80
CA GLY A 119 -0.47 6.47 3.78
C GLY A 119 0.42 5.34 4.32
N VAL A 120 1.65 5.64 4.78
CA VAL A 120 2.47 4.67 5.54
C VAL A 120 2.10 4.74 7.02
N GLU A 121 1.46 3.68 7.54
CA GLU A 121 0.93 3.65 8.91
C GLU A 121 1.99 3.45 10.00
N THR A 122 3.10 2.80 9.68
CA THR A 122 4.22 2.57 10.60
C THR A 122 5.48 2.29 9.80
N THR A 123 6.63 2.72 10.32
CA THR A 123 7.93 2.30 9.76
C THR A 123 8.07 0.80 9.91
N THR A 124 8.43 0.11 8.82
CA THR A 124 8.75 -1.33 8.82
C THR A 124 10.08 -1.59 8.12
N GLY A 125 10.59 -2.82 8.19
CA GLY A 125 11.91 -3.19 7.68
C GLY A 125 12.53 -4.27 8.57
N PRO A 126 12.70 -4.00 9.87
CA PRO A 126 12.97 -5.05 10.86
C PRO A 126 11.79 -6.04 10.90
N LEU A 127 12.02 -7.25 10.42
CA LEU A 127 10.97 -8.29 10.33
C LEU A 127 10.34 -8.57 11.70
N GLY A 128 9.03 -8.77 11.71
CA GLY A 128 8.24 -9.02 12.91
C GLY A 128 7.67 -7.77 13.58
N GLN A 129 8.33 -6.62 13.46
CA GLN A 129 7.86 -5.39 14.14
C GLN A 129 6.54 -4.86 13.56
N GLY A 130 6.37 -4.88 12.23
CA GLY A 130 5.14 -4.37 11.61
C GLY A 130 3.89 -5.13 12.07
N VAL A 131 3.94 -6.47 12.10
CA VAL A 131 2.80 -7.26 12.60
C VAL A 131 2.57 -7.07 14.10
N ALA A 132 3.63 -6.92 14.91
CA ALA A 132 3.49 -6.60 16.32
C ALA A 132 2.82 -5.22 16.53
N ASN A 133 3.19 -4.21 15.75
CA ASN A 133 2.56 -2.90 15.77
C ASN A 133 1.09 -2.97 15.34
N ALA A 134 0.75 -3.76 14.33
CA ALA A 134 -0.63 -3.95 13.87
C ALA A 134 -1.51 -4.57 14.97
N VAL A 135 -0.97 -5.49 15.79
CA VAL A 135 -1.67 -5.99 16.99
C VAL A 135 -1.99 -4.85 17.96
N GLY A 136 -1.02 -3.96 18.21
CA GLY A 136 -1.23 -2.76 19.02
C GLY A 136 -2.32 -1.84 18.45
N MET A 137 -2.31 -1.58 17.15
CA MET A 137 -3.34 -0.79 16.46
C MET A 137 -4.74 -1.41 16.61
N ALA A 138 -4.86 -2.73 16.48
CA ALA A 138 -6.13 -3.44 16.68
C ALA A 138 -6.61 -3.37 18.13
N MET A 139 -5.70 -3.49 19.11
CA MET A 139 -6.03 -3.31 20.53
C MET A 139 -6.53 -1.90 20.84
N ALA A 140 -5.85 -0.88 20.29
CA ALA A 140 -6.25 0.52 20.44
C ALA A 140 -7.63 0.79 19.83
N ALA A 141 -7.88 0.32 18.60
CA ALA A 141 -9.17 0.48 17.94
C ALA A 141 -10.31 -0.15 18.75
N ARG A 142 -10.09 -1.32 19.36
CA ARG A 142 -11.06 -1.95 20.27
C ARG A 142 -11.27 -1.13 21.53
N TYR A 143 -10.21 -0.63 22.15
CA TYR A 143 -10.32 0.17 23.38
C TYR A 143 -11.05 1.50 23.15
N GLU A 144 -10.81 2.18 22.02
CA GLU A 144 -11.40 3.48 21.72
C GLU A 144 -12.85 3.40 21.22
N ARG A 145 -13.26 2.28 20.63
CA ARG A 145 -14.52 2.19 19.84
C ARG A 145 -15.36 0.93 20.05
N GLY A 146 -14.87 -0.06 20.80
CA GLY A 146 -15.55 -1.33 21.08
C GLY A 146 -16.06 -1.41 22.50
#